data_AF-A0A8S1W0B3-F1
#
_entry.id   AF-A0A8S1W0B3-F1
#
_cell.length_a   1.000
_cell.length_b   1.000
_cell.length_c   1.000
_cell.angle_alpha   90.00
_cell.angle_beta   90.00
_cell.angle_gamma   90.00
#
_symmetry.space_group_name_H-M   'P 1'
#
loop_
_entity.id
_entity.type
_entity.pdbx_description
1 polymer ?
#
loop_
_entity_poly.entity_id
_entity_poly.type
_entity_poly.pdbx_seq_one_letter_code
_entity_poly.pdbx_strand_id
1 'polypeptide(L)'
;MSDLGVKIVKVLNAGSAIVLAFAGFWIAISQLINGHFTIASFFGPFFFVFFGFLLVANEIKFGHVLNEYGFLKTFLGRGLFYIFLSGVVCYGYYSIADNYVAGNIYGTVFFILGVFYLLMNFYPKGSLGNLSRVLYIFTQLVVTDSMNNHQTYLNYKNINIVQIIYAIPQK
;
A
#
# COMPACT_ATOMS: atom_id res chain seq x y z
N MET A 1 -3.78 16.49 10.76
CA MET A 1 -2.75 15.63 10.13
C MET A 1 -1.50 16.47 10.04
N SER A 2 -0.36 16.01 10.55
CA SER A 2 0.90 16.75 10.39
C SER A 2 1.24 16.90 8.91
N ASP A 3 1.94 17.97 8.54
CA ASP A 3 2.32 18.24 7.15
C ASP A 3 3.10 17.06 6.52
N LEU A 4 3.85 16.32 7.35
CA LEU A 4 4.53 15.08 6.99
C LEU A 4 3.56 13.93 6.64
N GLY A 5 2.50 13.72 7.42
CA GLY A 5 1.55 12.63 7.19
C GLY A 5 0.79 12.81 5.87
N VAL A 6 0.46 14.06 5.51
CA VAL A 6 -0.15 14.38 4.23
C VAL A 6 0.81 14.02 3.09
N LYS A 7 2.08 14.44 3.17
CA LYS A 7 3.12 14.15 2.16
C LYS A 7 3.33 12.65 1.95
N ILE A 8 3.40 11.86 3.02
CA ILE A 8 3.56 10.40 2.93
C ILE A 8 2.39 9.77 2.17
N VAL A 9 1.16 10.15 2.49
CA VAL A 9 -0.04 9.65 1.80
C VAL A 9 -0.02 9.98 0.31
N LYS A 10 0.41 11.20 -0.06
CA LYS A 10 0.54 11.59 -1.48
C LYS A 10 1.52 10.69 -2.22
N VAL A 11 2.70 10.47 -1.63
CA VAL A 11 3.77 9.66 -2.22
C VAL A 11 3.31 8.21 -2.38
N LEU A 12 2.65 7.64 -1.37
CA LEU A 12 2.11 6.28 -1.43
C LEU A 12 1.04 6.13 -2.50
N ASN A 13 0.11 7.09 -2.62
CA ASN A 13 -0.92 7.07 -3.67
C ASN A 13 -0.31 7.23 -5.07
N ALA A 14 0.64 8.13 -5.24
CA ALA A 14 1.34 8.34 -6.51
C ALA A 14 2.14 7.10 -6.92
N GLY A 15 2.88 6.50 -5.99
CA GLY A 15 3.61 5.25 -6.24
C GLY A 15 2.66 4.11 -6.61
N SER A 16 1.56 3.96 -5.88
CA SER A 16 0.51 2.97 -6.15
C SER A 16 -0.09 3.13 -7.55
N ALA A 17 -0.37 4.37 -7.95
CA ALA A 17 -0.92 4.68 -9.27
C ALA A 17 0.05 4.33 -10.42
N ILE A 18 1.34 4.67 -10.26
CA ILE A 18 2.38 4.33 -11.24
C ILE A 18 2.49 2.81 -11.38
N VAL A 19 2.53 2.09 -10.27
CA VAL A 19 2.59 0.62 -10.27
C VAL A 19 1.38 0.02 -10.99
N LEU A 20 0.17 0.50 -10.70
CA LEU A 20 -1.04 0.01 -11.36
C LEU A 20 -1.08 0.32 -12.86
N ALA A 21 -0.69 1.53 -13.25
CA ALA A 21 -0.66 1.91 -14.66
C ALA A 21 0.36 1.07 -15.44
N PHE A 22 1.56 0.88 -14.87
CA PHE A 22 2.59 0.05 -15.47
C PHE A 22 2.17 -1.43 -15.52
N ALA A 23 1.56 -1.94 -14.45
CA ALA A 23 1.03 -3.30 -14.40
C ALA A 23 -0.05 -3.52 -15.46
N GLY A 24 -1.04 -2.62 -15.55
CA GLY A 24 -2.09 -2.70 -16.56
C GLY A 24 -1.52 -2.66 -17.98
N PHE A 25 -0.59 -1.75 -18.26
CA PHE A 25 0.06 -1.66 -19.56
C PHE A 25 0.87 -2.92 -19.91
N TRP A 26 1.64 -3.44 -18.96
CA TRP A 26 2.41 -4.68 -19.13
C TRP A 26 1.51 -5.88 -19.42
N ILE A 27 0.42 -6.02 -18.66
CA ILE A 27 -0.55 -7.10 -18.85
C ILE A 27 -1.22 -6.98 -20.24
N ALA A 28 -1.59 -5.77 -20.67
CA ALA A 28 -2.15 -5.53 -22.01
C ALA A 28 -1.17 -5.93 -23.13
N ILE A 29 0.10 -5.54 -23.02
CA ILE A 29 1.14 -5.91 -23.98
C ILE A 29 1.34 -7.43 -23.99
N SER A 30 1.45 -8.07 -22.82
CA SER A 30 1.62 -9.51 -22.72
C SER A 30 0.51 -10.28 -23.42
N GLN A 31 -0.75 -9.87 -23.22
CA GLN A 31 -1.89 -10.48 -23.90
C GLN A 31 -1.87 -10.27 -25.42
N LEU A 32 -1.44 -9.09 -25.88
CA LEU A 32 -1.34 -8.76 -27.30
C LEU A 32 -0.27 -9.62 -27.99
N ILE A 33 0.89 -9.77 -27.35
CA ILE A 33 2.03 -10.56 -27.88
C ILE A 33 1.69 -12.05 -27.88
N ASN A 34 1.06 -12.56 -26.83
CA ASN A 34 0.73 -13.98 -26.70
C ASN A 34 -0.53 -14.39 -27.50
N GLY A 35 -1.16 -13.46 -28.24
CA GLY A 35 -2.33 -13.76 -29.09
C GLY A 35 -3.62 -14.07 -28.33
N HIS A 36 -3.66 -13.87 -27.01
CA HIS A 36 -4.81 -14.12 -26.15
C HIS A 36 -5.73 -12.90 -26.03
N PHE A 37 -5.88 -12.12 -27.10
CA PHE A 37 -6.68 -10.90 -27.07
C PHE A 37 -8.16 -11.21 -27.28
N THR A 38 -8.91 -11.16 -26.18
CA THR A 38 -10.38 -11.20 -26.21
C THR A 38 -10.90 -9.91 -25.59
N ILE A 39 -12.14 -9.53 -25.91
CA ILE A 39 -12.78 -8.34 -25.30
C ILE A 39 -12.78 -8.47 -23.77
N ALA A 40 -12.98 -9.68 -23.24
CA ALA A 40 -12.92 -9.97 -21.81
C ALA A 40 -11.51 -9.73 -21.22
N SER A 41 -10.45 -10.06 -21.97
CA SER A 41 -9.07 -9.95 -21.49
C SER A 41 -8.60 -8.49 -21.37
N PHE A 42 -9.21 -7.57 -22.13
CA PHE A 42 -8.94 -6.12 -22.06
C PHE A 42 -9.41 -5.47 -20.75
N PHE A 43 -10.50 -5.96 -20.15
CA PHE A 43 -11.09 -5.33 -18.96
C PHE A 43 -10.13 -5.32 -17.77
N GLY A 44 -9.36 -6.39 -17.56
CA GLY A 44 -8.38 -6.45 -16.48
C GLY A 44 -7.37 -5.27 -16.56
N PRO A 45 -6.52 -5.22 -17.59
CA PRO A 45 -5.61 -4.11 -17.85
C PRO A 45 -6.26 -2.73 -17.78
N PHE A 46 -7.45 -2.58 -18.38
CA PHE A 46 -8.20 -1.33 -18.34
C PHE A 46 -8.54 -0.91 -16.91
N PHE A 47 -9.03 -1.83 -16.07
CA PHE A 47 -9.35 -1.53 -14.69
C PHE A 47 -8.12 -1.17 -13.86
N PHE A 48 -6.96 -1.79 -14.11
CA PHE A 48 -5.71 -1.39 -13.44
C PHE A 48 -5.32 0.05 -13.78
N VAL A 49 -5.34 0.41 -15.06
CA VAL A 49 -5.04 1.79 -15.50
C VAL A 49 -6.07 2.76 -14.95
N PHE A 50 -7.36 2.39 -15.01
CA PHE A 50 -8.46 3.21 -14.50
C PHE A 50 -8.35 3.45 -12.98
N PHE A 51 -8.07 2.42 -12.19
CA PHE A 51 -7.86 2.55 -10.74
C PHE A 51 -6.60 3.35 -10.41
N GLY A 52 -5.53 3.21 -11.19
CA GLY A 52 -4.35 4.07 -11.08
C GLY A 52 -4.70 5.54 -11.32
N PHE A 53 -5.46 5.83 -12.38
CA PHE A 53 -5.94 7.18 -12.67
C PHE A 53 -6.85 7.72 -11.55
N LEU A 54 -7.73 6.90 -11.00
CA LEU A 54 -8.62 7.24 -9.89
C LEU A 54 -7.84 7.69 -8.64
N LEU A 55 -6.72 7.00 -8.33
CA LEU A 55 -5.83 7.37 -7.23
C LEU A 55 -5.14 8.73 -7.46
N VAL A 56 -4.68 8.99 -8.69
CA VAL A 56 -4.06 10.28 -9.06
C VAL A 56 -5.10 11.41 -9.03
N ALA A 57 -6.27 11.19 -9.60
CA ALA A 57 -7.34 12.18 -9.65
C ALA A 57 -7.82 12.59 -8.25
N ASN A 58 -7.88 11.63 -7.32
CA ASN A 58 -8.16 11.88 -5.91
C ASN A 58 -7.06 12.73 -5.24
N GLU A 59 -5.80 12.60 -5.64
CA GLU A 59 -4.68 13.36 -5.05
C GLU A 59 -4.56 14.78 -5.60
N ILE A 60 -4.75 14.97 -6.91
CA ILE A 60 -4.77 16.29 -7.55
C ILE A 60 -6.02 17.09 -7.14
N LYS A 61 -6.93 16.46 -6.37
CA LYS A 61 -8.24 16.99 -6.00
C LYS A 61 -9.02 17.47 -7.22
N PHE A 62 -9.03 16.65 -8.27
CA PHE A 62 -9.75 16.98 -9.49
C PHE A 62 -11.24 17.10 -9.15
N GLY A 63 -11.75 18.33 -9.08
CA GLY A 63 -13.00 18.66 -8.38
C GLY A 63 -14.21 17.87 -8.89
N HIS A 64 -14.21 17.52 -10.17
CA HIS A 64 -15.26 16.71 -10.79
C HIS A 64 -15.25 15.24 -10.32
N VAL A 65 -14.08 14.58 -10.35
CA VAL A 65 -13.94 13.18 -9.93
C VAL A 65 -14.20 13.03 -8.43
N LEU A 66 -13.80 14.02 -7.64
CA LEU A 66 -14.05 14.05 -6.21
C LEU A 66 -15.54 14.11 -5.85
N ASN A 67 -16.40 14.69 -6.70
CA ASN A 67 -17.84 14.77 -6.42
C ASN A 67 -18.53 13.42 -6.65
N GLU A 68 -18.12 12.68 -7.67
CA GLU A 68 -18.67 11.35 -7.99
C GLU A 68 -18.11 10.25 -7.07
N TYR A 69 -16.81 10.29 -6.75
CA TYR A 69 -16.13 9.27 -5.93
C TYR A 69 -15.93 9.73 -4.49
N GLY A 70 -17.02 10.21 -3.86
CA GLY A 70 -17.00 10.75 -2.49
C GLY A 70 -16.42 9.79 -1.44
N PHE A 71 -16.53 8.48 -1.64
CA PHE A 71 -15.97 7.49 -0.71
C PHE A 71 -14.43 7.56 -0.63
N LEU A 72 -13.74 7.91 -1.72
CA LEU A 72 -12.27 8.07 -1.73
C LEU A 72 -11.80 9.29 -0.94
N LYS A 73 -12.69 10.20 -0.54
CA LYS A 73 -12.36 11.31 0.36
C LYS A 73 -12.16 10.86 1.80
N THR A 74 -12.69 9.68 2.16
CA THR A 74 -12.67 9.16 3.53
C THR A 74 -11.56 8.13 3.73
N PHE A 75 -11.03 8.02 4.95
CA PHE A 75 -10.07 6.97 5.29
C PHE A 75 -10.69 5.58 5.16
N LEU A 76 -11.95 5.41 5.57
CA LEU A 76 -12.72 4.18 5.40
C LEU A 76 -12.79 3.75 3.92
N GLY A 77 -13.26 4.65 3.04
CA GLY A 77 -13.42 4.33 1.63
C GLY A 77 -12.09 4.09 0.90
N ARG A 78 -11.02 4.82 1.26
CA ARG A 78 -9.66 4.51 0.76
C ARG A 78 -9.20 3.13 1.22
N GLY A 79 -9.41 2.80 2.50
CA GLY A 79 -9.04 1.50 3.05
C GLY A 79 -9.71 0.33 2.33
N LEU A 80 -11.04 0.41 2.18
CA LEU A 80 -11.82 -0.60 1.43
C LEU A 80 -11.38 -0.69 -0.03
N PHE A 81 -11.10 0.45 -0.68
CA PHE A 81 -10.62 0.47 -2.07
C PHE A 81 -9.28 -0.25 -2.24
N TYR A 82 -8.32 0.00 -1.34
CA TYR A 82 -7.01 -0.67 -1.38
C TYR A 82 -7.10 -2.17 -1.08
N ILE A 83 -8.00 -2.60 -0.19
CA ILE A 83 -8.25 -4.03 0.05
C ILE A 83 -8.87 -4.69 -1.19
N PHE A 84 -9.85 -4.04 -1.82
CA PHE A 84 -10.40 -4.53 -3.08
C PHE A 84 -9.31 -4.64 -4.16
N LEU A 85 -8.49 -3.60 -4.30
CA LEU A 85 -7.40 -3.56 -5.26
C LEU A 85 -6.36 -4.66 -5.01
N SER A 86 -6.07 -5.00 -3.76
CA SER A 86 -5.21 -6.13 -3.39
C SER A 86 -5.69 -7.44 -4.03
N GLY A 87 -6.99 -7.74 -3.91
CA GLY A 87 -7.59 -8.94 -4.51
C GLY A 87 -7.51 -8.93 -6.04
N VAL A 88 -7.83 -7.78 -6.66
CA VAL A 88 -7.74 -7.59 -8.12
C VAL A 88 -6.31 -7.80 -8.62
N VAL A 89 -5.32 -7.30 -7.88
CA VAL A 89 -3.91 -7.39 -8.24
C VAL A 89 -3.37 -8.81 -8.10
N CYS A 90 -3.67 -9.49 -6.98
CA CYS A 90 -3.32 -10.90 -6.79
C CYS A 90 -3.88 -11.77 -7.91
N TYR A 91 -5.18 -11.62 -8.21
CA TYR A 91 -5.84 -12.43 -9.23
C TYR A 91 -5.38 -12.08 -10.65
N GLY A 92 -5.22 -10.80 -10.97
CA GLY A 92 -4.78 -10.34 -12.29
C GLY A 92 -3.37 -10.81 -12.65
N TYR A 93 -2.42 -10.74 -11.72
CA TYR A 93 -1.07 -11.23 -11.96
C TYR A 93 -0.98 -12.76 -12.00
N TYR A 94 -1.80 -13.45 -11.20
CA TYR A 94 -1.91 -14.91 -11.22
C TYR A 94 -2.47 -15.41 -12.55
N SER A 95 -3.62 -14.87 -12.97
CA SER A 95 -4.39 -15.42 -14.09
C SER A 95 -3.91 -14.94 -15.45
N ILE A 96 -3.19 -13.81 -15.53
CA ILE A 96 -2.93 -13.14 -16.81
C ILE A 96 -1.43 -12.99 -17.09
N ALA A 97 -0.62 -12.77 -16.05
CA ALA A 97 0.84 -12.59 -16.20
C ALA A 97 1.63 -13.85 -15.82
N ASP A 98 0.96 -14.93 -15.40
CA ASP A 98 1.54 -16.17 -14.83
C ASP A 98 2.63 -15.90 -13.77
N ASN A 99 2.53 -14.75 -13.08
CA ASN A 99 3.55 -14.28 -12.14
C ASN A 99 2.98 -14.14 -10.73
N TYR A 100 2.92 -15.29 -10.08
CA TYR A 100 2.46 -15.50 -8.71
C TYR A 100 3.20 -14.63 -7.69
N VAL A 101 4.51 -14.47 -7.88
CA VAL A 101 5.37 -13.74 -6.94
C VAL A 101 5.05 -12.25 -6.98
N ALA A 102 4.98 -11.66 -8.18
CA ALA A 102 4.62 -10.25 -8.34
C ALA A 102 3.21 -9.96 -7.81
N GLY A 103 2.23 -10.81 -8.15
CA GLY A 103 0.85 -10.67 -7.68
C GLY A 103 0.76 -10.66 -6.16
N ASN A 104 1.41 -11.60 -5.48
CA ASN A 104 1.42 -11.66 -4.02
C ASN A 104 2.14 -10.46 -3.38
N ILE A 105 3.27 -10.00 -3.94
CA ILE A 105 4.00 -8.85 -3.39
C ILE A 105 3.12 -7.59 -3.48
N TYR A 106 2.62 -7.25 -4.67
CA TYR A 106 1.81 -6.04 -4.84
C TYR A 106 0.46 -6.14 -4.12
N GLY A 107 -0.17 -7.31 -4.15
CA GLY A 107 -1.39 -7.56 -3.38
C GLY A 107 -1.19 -7.36 -1.89
N THR A 108 -0.08 -7.87 -1.33
CA THR A 108 0.25 -7.67 0.09
C THR A 108 0.48 -6.20 0.43
N VAL A 109 1.19 -5.46 -0.44
CA VAL A 109 1.42 -4.02 -0.25
C VAL A 109 0.09 -3.25 -0.22
N PHE A 110 -0.82 -3.50 -1.16
CA PHE A 110 -2.12 -2.84 -1.18
C PHE A 110 -3.01 -3.26 -0.01
N PHE A 111 -2.93 -4.52 0.43
CA PHE A 111 -3.64 -4.99 1.61
C PHE A 111 -3.18 -4.26 2.86
N ILE A 112 -1.87 -4.14 3.07
CA ILE A 112 -1.28 -3.42 4.21
C ILE A 112 -1.70 -1.94 4.19
N LEU A 113 -1.65 -1.30 3.01
CA LEU A 113 -2.12 0.09 2.86
C LEU A 113 -3.62 0.22 3.18
N GLY A 114 -4.43 -0.73 2.73
CA GLY A 114 -5.87 -0.76 3.00
C GLY A 114 -6.17 -0.89 4.49
N VAL A 115 -5.53 -1.84 5.17
CA VAL A 115 -5.63 -2.01 6.63
C VAL A 115 -5.14 -0.75 7.35
N PHE A 116 -4.02 -0.17 6.93
CA PHE A 116 -3.51 1.07 7.51
C PHE A 116 -4.53 2.21 7.44
N TYR A 117 -5.18 2.41 6.28
CA TYR A 117 -6.23 3.42 6.12
C TYR A 117 -7.47 3.11 6.96
N LEU A 118 -7.87 1.84 7.08
CA LEU A 118 -8.96 1.45 7.98
C LEU A 118 -8.63 1.76 9.44
N LEU A 119 -7.42 1.42 9.90
CA LEU A 119 -6.98 1.73 11.26
C LEU A 119 -7.01 3.24 11.51
N MET A 120 -6.50 4.05 10.57
CA MET A 120 -6.54 5.51 10.64
C MET A 120 -7.94 6.10 10.76
N ASN A 121 -8.97 5.40 10.27
CA ASN A 121 -10.36 5.83 10.44
C ASN A 121 -10.83 5.73 11.90
N PHE A 122 -10.32 4.76 12.67
CA PHE A 122 -10.68 4.55 14.07
C PHE A 122 -9.81 5.35 15.05
N TYR A 123 -8.67 5.91 14.61
CA TYR A 123 -7.84 6.75 15.46
C TYR A 123 -8.42 8.16 15.61
N PRO A 124 -8.61 8.65 16.85
CA PRO A 124 -9.04 10.03 17.08
C PRO A 124 -7.99 11.01 16.52
N LYS A 125 -8.47 12.07 15.87
CA LYS A 125 -7.69 13.03 15.05
C LYS A 125 -6.49 13.72 15.75
N GLY A 126 -6.25 13.45 17.04
CA GLY A 126 -5.11 13.95 17.84
C GLY A 126 -3.96 12.95 18.10
N SER A 127 -4.11 11.65 17.78
CA SER A 127 -3.11 10.61 18.14
C SER A 127 -2.03 10.33 17.07
N LEU A 128 -2.11 10.98 15.89
CA LEU A 128 -1.21 10.70 14.76
C LEU A 128 0.28 10.92 15.04
N GLY A 129 0.64 11.79 16.00
CA GLY A 129 2.04 11.99 16.42
C GLY A 129 2.67 10.73 17.03
N ASN A 130 1.84 9.88 17.65
CA ASN A 130 2.30 8.59 18.18
C ASN A 130 2.40 7.54 17.06
N LEU A 131 1.59 7.63 16.01
CA LEU A 131 1.61 6.67 14.92
C LEU A 131 2.82 6.86 13.99
N SER A 132 3.29 8.09 13.77
CA SER A 132 4.59 8.33 13.14
C SER A 132 5.76 7.80 13.97
N ARG A 133 5.65 7.82 15.32
CA ARG A 133 6.64 7.21 16.20
C ARG A 133 6.59 5.69 16.14
N VAL A 134 5.41 5.08 16.08
CA VAL A 134 5.25 3.63 15.92
C VAL A 134 5.79 3.18 14.57
N LEU A 135 5.47 3.88 13.48
CA LEU A 135 6.03 3.57 12.15
C LEU A 135 7.55 3.74 12.11
N TYR A 136 8.10 4.78 12.76
CA TYR A 136 9.54 4.97 12.91
C TYR A 136 10.18 3.82 13.71
N ILE A 137 9.57 3.42 14.82
CA ILE A 137 10.04 2.28 15.63
C ILE A 137 9.96 0.97 14.82
N PHE A 138 8.90 0.77 14.04
CA PHE A 138 8.73 -0.41 13.21
C PHE A 138 9.75 -0.47 12.07
N THR A 139 10.03 0.67 11.41
CA THR A 139 11.09 0.74 10.39
C THR A 139 12.46 0.53 11.00
N GLN A 140 12.75 1.10 12.18
CA GLN A 140 14.00 0.84 12.90
C GLN A 140 14.13 -0.63 13.30
N LEU A 141 13.06 -1.28 13.78
CA LEU A 141 13.06 -2.71 14.11
C LEU A 141 13.33 -3.59 12.87
N VAL A 142 12.63 -3.33 11.77
CA VAL A 142 12.84 -4.08 10.51
C VAL A 142 14.25 -3.86 9.96
N VAL A 143 14.78 -2.64 10.02
CA VAL A 143 16.16 -2.33 9.60
C VAL A 143 17.18 -2.98 10.53
N THR A 144 16.95 -2.98 11.84
CA THR A 144 17.85 -3.61 12.83
C THR A 144 17.85 -5.12 12.67
N ASP A 145 16.71 -5.73 12.35
CA ASP A 145 16.60 -7.18 12.10
C ASP A 145 17.27 -7.57 10.77
N SER A 146 17.14 -6.72 9.74
CA SER A 146 17.88 -6.87 8.48
C SER A 146 19.39 -6.69 8.65
N MET A 147 19.84 -5.87 9.61
CA MET A 147 21.26 -5.71 9.95
C MET A 147 21.77 -6.84 10.85
N ASN A 148 20.92 -7.39 11.72
CA ASN A 148 21.25 -8.53 12.57
C ASN A 148 21.35 -9.85 11.81
N ASN A 149 20.66 -10.02 10.67
CA ASN A 149 20.90 -11.12 9.73
C ASN A 149 22.23 -11.04 8.96
N HIS A 150 22.98 -9.93 9.11
CA HIS A 150 24.39 -9.82 8.67
C HIS A 150 25.40 -9.89 9.82
N GLN A 151 24.95 -9.85 11.07
CA GLN A 151 25.81 -9.99 12.26
C GLN A 151 25.50 -11.23 13.12
N THR A 152 24.65 -12.16 12.66
CA THR A 152 24.37 -13.45 13.30
C THR A 152 25.56 -14.43 13.25
N TYR A 153 26.78 -13.91 13.27
CA TYR A 153 27.98 -14.68 13.58
C TYR A 153 28.69 -14.25 14.86
N LEU A 154 28.34 -13.12 15.49
CA LEU A 154 29.02 -12.71 16.73
C LEU A 154 28.07 -11.98 17.69
N ASN A 155 27.79 -12.62 18.83
CA ASN A 155 27.31 -12.03 20.08
C ASN A 155 25.85 -11.53 20.17
N TYR A 156 24.93 -12.43 20.48
CA TYR A 156 23.71 -12.09 21.23
C TYR A 156 23.58 -12.99 22.47
N LYS A 157 24.29 -12.61 23.54
CA LYS A 157 24.10 -13.19 24.89
C LYS A 157 23.51 -12.20 25.91
N ASN A 158 23.16 -10.96 25.58
CA ASN A 158 22.71 -10.05 26.64
C ASN A 158 21.98 -8.77 26.19
N ILE A 159 20.78 -8.90 25.60
CA ILE A 159 19.84 -7.75 25.60
C ILE A 159 18.49 -8.23 26.12
N ASN A 160 18.19 -7.79 27.34
CA ASN A 160 16.99 -8.13 28.09
C ASN A 160 15.89 -7.14 27.71
N ILE A 161 14.97 -7.59 26.84
CA ILE A 161 13.88 -6.81 26.20
C ILE A 161 12.93 -6.14 27.22
N VAL A 162 12.98 -6.57 28.48
CA VAL A 162 12.13 -6.08 29.57
C VAL A 162 12.36 -4.59 29.90
N GLN A 163 13.55 -4.03 29.67
CA GLN A 163 13.82 -2.62 30.04
C GLN A 163 13.18 -1.58 29.11
N ILE A 164 12.79 -1.94 27.89
CA ILE A 164 12.21 -0.98 26.93
C ILE A 164 10.71 -0.74 27.21
N ILE A 165 10.03 -1.71 27.83
CA ILE A 165 8.58 -1.63 28.12
C ILE A 165 8.28 -0.68 29.29
N TYR A 166 9.21 -0.49 30.24
CA TYR A 166 9.01 0.35 31.42
C TYR A 166 9.35 1.83 31.23
N ALA A 167 9.85 2.25 30.06
CA ALA A 167 10.21 3.65 29.79
C ALA A 167 9.04 4.49 29.24
N ILE A 168 7.81 3.95 29.16
CA ILE A 168 6.64 4.67 28.69
C ILE A 168 5.95 5.34 29.88
N PRO A 169 6.00 6.69 30.02
CA PRO A 169 5.29 7.38 31.08
C PRO A 169 3.78 7.26 30.86
N GLN A 170 3.07 6.79 31.88
CA GLN A 170 1.61 6.74 31.88
C GLN A 170 1.06 8.14 32.20
N LYS A 171 0.49 8.78 31.19
CA LYS A 171 -0.39 9.95 31.32
C LYS A 171 -1.57 9.81 30.38
#